data_AF-A0A2E4IZY0-F1
#
_entry.id   AF-A0A2E4IZY0-F1
#
_cell.length_a   1.000
_cell.length_b   1.000
_cell.length_c   1.000
_cell.angle_alpha   90.00
_cell.angle_beta   90.00
_cell.angle_gamma   90.00
#
_symmetry.space_group_name_H-M   'P 1'
#
loop_
_entity.id
_entity.type
_entity.pdbx_description
1 polymer ?
#
loop_
_entity_poly.entity_id
_entity_poly.type
_entity_poly.pdbx_seq_one_letter_code
_entity_poly.pdbx_strand_id
1 'polypeptide(L)'
;MPSRQIKKPAPVTFDLSLDLLAKIEVCRKDLEAETTSDVIRVALDQFDFAGCQPEVIPHRQISVRLNLEQRANLKRFARVKGVSVGELLRMAVESMPAPKPKAKQKKPIAKKKKTVRRK
;
A
#
# COMPACT_ATOMS: atom_id res chain seq x y z
N MET A 1 46.77 -11.58 -11.38
CA MET A 1 45.43 -12.17 -11.59
C MET A 1 44.41 -11.30 -10.88
N PRO A 2 43.48 -10.61 -11.58
CA PRO A 2 42.45 -9.83 -10.91
C PRO A 2 41.42 -10.77 -10.26
N SER A 3 41.18 -10.61 -8.96
CA SER A 3 40.15 -11.34 -8.23
C SER A 3 38.76 -10.86 -8.67
N ARG A 4 37.95 -11.78 -9.18
CA ARG A 4 36.55 -11.51 -9.52
C ARG A 4 35.78 -11.28 -8.21
N GLN A 5 35.54 -10.02 -7.87
CA GLN A 5 34.73 -9.63 -6.71
C GLN A 5 33.32 -10.23 -6.87
N ILE A 6 33.00 -11.25 -6.08
CA ILE A 6 31.66 -11.84 -6.03
C ILE A 6 30.75 -10.81 -5.37
N LYS A 7 29.85 -10.20 -6.15
CA LYS A 7 28.87 -9.24 -5.64
C LYS A 7 27.95 -9.98 -4.65
N LYS A 8 27.99 -9.59 -3.36
CA LYS A 8 27.08 -10.14 -2.35
C LYS A 8 25.64 -9.73 -2.69
N PRO A 9 24.66 -10.63 -2.54
CA PRO A 9 23.25 -10.29 -2.76
C PRO A 9 22.82 -9.19 -1.78
N ALA A 10 22.08 -8.20 -2.30
CA ALA A 10 21.54 -7.12 -1.48
C ALA A 10 20.32 -7.63 -0.68
N PRO A 11 20.13 -7.17 0.57
CA PRO A 11 18.97 -7.55 1.37
C PRO A 11 17.67 -7.00 0.76
N VAL A 12 16.61 -7.80 0.80
CA VAL A 12 15.26 -7.41 0.40
C VAL A 12 14.42 -7.25 1.67
N THR A 13 13.86 -6.06 1.88
CA THR A 13 13.02 -5.74 3.03
C THR A 13 11.56 -5.60 2.60
N PHE A 14 10.68 -6.29 3.31
CA PHE A 14 9.23 -6.21 3.13
C PHE A 14 8.53 -6.56 4.44
N ASP A 15 7.30 -6.08 4.60
CA ASP A 15 6.47 -6.34 5.78
C ASP A 15 5.69 -7.65 5.62
N LEU A 16 5.56 -8.41 6.70
CA LEU A 16 4.80 -9.65 6.77
C LEU A 16 3.73 -9.59 7.87
N SER A 17 2.58 -10.22 7.64
CA SER A 17 1.60 -10.43 8.70
C SER A 17 2.10 -11.47 9.70
N LEU A 18 1.66 -11.37 10.96
CA LEU A 18 2.02 -12.33 12.01
C LEU A 18 1.61 -13.77 11.64
N ASP A 19 0.47 -13.91 10.96
CA ASP A 19 0.01 -15.22 10.48
C ASP A 19 0.96 -15.84 9.45
N LEU A 20 1.52 -15.02 8.55
CA LEU A 20 2.52 -15.50 7.58
C LEU A 20 3.85 -15.79 8.25
N LEU A 21 4.26 -15.00 9.24
CA LEU A 21 5.45 -15.29 10.06
C LEU A 21 5.32 -16.64 10.78
N ALA A 22 4.16 -16.90 11.39
CA ALA A 22 3.88 -18.19 12.04
C ALA A 22 3.97 -19.36 11.04
N LYS A 23 3.43 -19.20 9.81
CA LYS A 23 3.57 -20.22 8.75
C LYS A 23 5.03 -20.45 8.37
N ILE A 24 5.84 -19.40 8.26
CA ILE A 24 7.27 -19.53 7.98
C ILE A 24 7.98 -20.33 9.07
N GLU A 25 7.63 -20.12 10.35
CA GLU A 25 8.22 -20.88 11.47
C GLU A 25 7.86 -22.36 11.43
N VAL A 26 6.63 -22.70 11.03
CA VAL A 26 6.21 -24.11 10.83
C VAL A 26 7.01 -24.73 9.68
N CYS A 27 7.02 -24.08 8.51
CA CYS A 27 7.78 -24.56 7.36
C CYS A 27 9.27 -24.68 7.64
N ARG A 28 9.83 -23.80 8.49
CA ARG A 28 11.23 -23.88 8.90
C ARG A 28 11.54 -25.19 9.65
N LYS A 29 10.63 -25.64 10.52
CA LYS A 29 10.79 -26.90 11.25
C LYS A 29 10.64 -28.10 10.32
N ASP A 30 9.64 -28.05 9.43
CA ASP A 30 9.35 -29.16 8.50
C ASP A 30 10.45 -29.35 7.44
N LEU A 31 11.08 -28.25 7.01
CA LEU A 31 12.18 -28.25 6.04
C LEU A 31 13.57 -28.37 6.70
N GLU A 32 13.63 -28.49 8.02
CA GLU A 32 14.88 -28.46 8.82
C GLU A 32 15.81 -27.28 8.45
N ALA A 33 15.21 -26.15 8.08
CA ALA A 33 15.94 -25.00 7.56
C ALA A 33 16.59 -24.18 8.67
N GLU A 34 17.86 -23.82 8.49
CA GLU A 34 18.62 -23.07 9.48
C GLU A 34 18.06 -21.65 9.69
N THR A 35 17.69 -20.97 8.60
CA THR A 35 17.25 -19.57 8.63
C THR A 35 15.93 -19.35 7.92
N THR A 36 15.23 -18.27 8.30
CA THR A 36 14.04 -17.77 7.59
C THR A 36 14.34 -17.46 6.12
N SER A 37 15.57 -17.01 5.80
CA SER A 37 15.96 -16.72 4.42
C SER A 37 15.98 -17.99 3.58
N ASP A 38 16.34 -19.13 4.15
CA ASP A 38 16.37 -20.42 3.43
C ASP A 38 14.96 -20.90 3.12
N VAL A 39 14.02 -20.77 4.08
CA VAL A 39 12.60 -21.07 3.84
C VAL A 39 12.05 -20.21 2.72
N ILE A 40 12.36 -18.90 2.70
CA ILE A 40 11.91 -18.00 1.64
C ILE A 40 12.53 -18.41 0.29
N ARG A 41 13.82 -18.78 0.23
CA ARG A 41 14.44 -19.26 -1.01
C ARG A 41 13.77 -20.52 -1.55
N VAL A 42 13.53 -21.51 -0.69
CA VAL A 42 12.83 -22.75 -1.05
C VAL A 42 11.41 -22.45 -1.54
N ALA A 43 10.70 -21.54 -0.86
CA ALA A 43 9.37 -21.12 -1.29
C ALA A 43 9.40 -20.47 -2.68
N LEU A 44 10.37 -19.59 -2.96
CA LEU A 44 10.53 -18.95 -4.26
C LEU A 44 10.89 -19.95 -5.37
N ASP A 45 11.74 -20.95 -5.08
CA ASP A 45 12.12 -21.98 -6.05
C ASP A 45 10.95 -22.87 -6.46
N GLN A 46 9.99 -23.09 -5.55
CA GLN A 46 8.78 -23.90 -5.80
C GLN A 46 7.60 -23.07 -6.32
N PHE A 47 7.67 -21.74 -6.23
CA PHE A 47 6.56 -20.87 -6.58
C PHE A 47 6.44 -20.70 -8.09
N ASP A 48 5.24 -20.96 -8.62
CA ASP A 48 4.94 -20.70 -10.02
C ASP A 48 4.63 -19.21 -10.25
N PHE A 49 5.64 -18.46 -10.70
CA PHE A 49 5.50 -17.06 -11.07
C PHE A 49 4.69 -16.84 -12.35
N ALA A 50 4.63 -17.83 -13.25
CA ALA A 50 3.93 -17.69 -14.53
C ALA A 50 2.41 -17.81 -14.36
N GLY A 51 1.96 -18.69 -13.46
CA GLY A 51 0.56 -18.86 -13.10
C GLY A 51 0.05 -17.89 -12.02
N CYS A 52 0.93 -17.15 -11.35
CA CYS A 52 0.54 -16.26 -10.28
C CYS A 52 -0.27 -15.05 -10.79
N GLN A 53 -1.50 -14.90 -10.28
CA GLN A 53 -2.30 -13.68 -10.43
C GLN A 53 -2.39 -12.97 -9.08
N PRO A 54 -1.56 -11.94 -8.83
CA PRO A 54 -1.68 -11.15 -7.61
C PRO A 54 -3.02 -10.41 -7.62
N GLU A 55 -3.75 -10.45 -6.51
CA GLU A 55 -4.92 -9.61 -6.30
C GLU A 55 -4.49 -8.15 -6.14
N VAL A 56 -4.29 -7.45 -7.26
CA VAL A 56 -3.99 -6.02 -7.25
C VAL A 56 -5.30 -5.27 -7.06
N ILE A 57 -5.59 -4.84 -5.84
CA ILE A 57 -6.66 -3.87 -5.59
C ILE A 57 -6.19 -2.52 -6.19
N PRO A 58 -6.81 -2.02 -7.27
CA PRO A 58 -6.34 -0.81 -7.93
C PRO A 58 -6.61 0.39 -7.04
N HIS A 59 -5.56 0.94 -6.42
CA HIS A 59 -5.64 2.16 -5.64
C HIS A 59 -5.22 3.37 -6.48
N ARG A 60 -6.01 4.44 -6.40
CA ARG A 60 -5.65 5.74 -7.00
C ARG A 60 -5.30 6.73 -5.90
N GLN A 61 -4.12 7.33 -6.00
CA GLN A 61 -3.76 8.43 -5.12
C GLN A 61 -4.59 9.67 -5.48
N ILE A 62 -5.23 10.26 -4.47
CA ILE A 62 -5.99 11.50 -4.58
C ILE A 62 -5.45 12.54 -3.60
N SER A 63 -5.56 13.82 -3.95
CA SER A 63 -5.24 14.93 -3.05
C SER A 63 -6.51 15.58 -2.56
N VAL A 64 -6.73 15.58 -1.25
CA VAL A 64 -7.87 16.20 -0.58
C VAL A 64 -7.41 17.36 0.29
N ARG A 65 -8.18 18.44 0.27
CA ARG A 65 -8.00 19.58 1.18
C ARG A 65 -8.78 19.29 2.46
N LEU A 66 -8.06 19.27 3.57
CA LEU A 66 -8.61 19.10 4.90
C LEU A 66 -8.32 20.37 5.69
N ASN A 67 -9.23 20.75 6.58
CA ASN A 67 -8.99 21.88 7.46
C ASN A 67 -7.90 21.53 8.51
N LEU A 68 -7.42 22.54 9.25
CA LEU A 68 -6.31 22.38 10.19
C LEU A 68 -6.64 21.37 11.30
N GLU A 69 -7.85 21.44 11.86
CA GLU A 69 -8.31 20.54 12.92
C GLU A 69 -8.40 19.08 12.46
N GLN A 70 -8.99 18.83 11.28
CA GLN A 70 -9.06 17.49 10.68
C GLN A 70 -7.67 16.90 10.45
N ARG A 71 -6.73 17.71 9.92
CA ARG A 71 -5.34 17.26 9.74
C ARG A 71 -4.65 16.94 11.06
N ALA A 72 -4.83 17.78 12.09
CA ALA A 72 -4.24 17.57 13.41
C ALA A 72 -4.76 16.28 14.06
N ASN A 73 -6.08 16.09 14.05
CA ASN A 73 -6.72 14.89 14.59
C ASN A 73 -6.29 13.62 13.85
N LEU A 74 -6.28 13.64 12.51
CA LEU A 74 -5.82 12.49 11.72
C LEU A 74 -4.38 12.09 12.05
N LYS A 75 -3.46 13.06 12.15
CA LYS A 75 -2.07 12.77 12.52
C LYS A 75 -1.96 12.23 13.94
N ARG A 76 -2.72 12.78 14.89
CA ARG A 76 -2.75 12.32 16.28
C ARG A 76 -3.22 10.87 16.36
N PHE A 77 -4.36 10.55 15.74
CA PHE A 77 -4.92 9.21 15.76
C PHE A 77 -4.06 8.19 14.99
N ALA A 78 -3.45 8.59 13.88
CA ALA A 78 -2.52 7.74 13.14
C ALA A 78 -1.35 7.29 14.03
N ARG A 79 -0.75 8.23 14.78
CA ARG A 79 0.33 7.93 15.73
C ARG A 79 -0.13 7.04 16.87
N VAL A 80 -1.26 7.37 17.50
CA VAL A 80 -1.79 6.59 18.64
C VAL A 80 -2.13 5.16 18.23
N LYS A 81 -2.65 4.96 17.02
CA LYS A 81 -3.06 3.64 16.53
C LYS A 81 -1.97 2.90 15.76
N GLY A 82 -0.79 3.50 15.56
CA GLY A 82 0.30 2.86 14.80
C GLY A 82 -0.02 2.59 13.32
N VAL A 83 -0.96 3.33 12.73
CA VAL A 83 -1.40 3.14 11.33
C VAL A 83 -1.08 4.37 10.48
N SER A 84 -1.03 4.20 9.16
CA SER A 84 -0.85 5.34 8.26
C SER A 84 -2.09 6.25 8.27
N VAL A 85 -1.89 7.54 7.98
CA VAL A 85 -3.01 8.48 7.79
C VAL A 85 -3.93 8.02 6.65
N GLY A 86 -3.36 7.42 5.61
CA GLY A 86 -4.12 6.88 4.48
C GLY A 86 -5.05 5.74 4.90
N GLU A 87 -4.60 4.90 5.84
CA GLU A 87 -5.40 3.79 6.37
C GLU A 87 -6.64 4.30 7.13
N LEU A 88 -6.45 5.31 7.97
CA LEU A 88 -7.58 5.97 8.65
C LEU A 88 -8.57 6.59 7.67
N LEU A 89 -8.07 7.22 6.60
CA LEU A 89 -8.92 7.81 5.57
C LEU A 89 -9.69 6.74 4.79
N ARG A 90 -9.06 5.60 4.47
CA ARG A 90 -9.73 4.47 3.80
C ARG A 90 -10.87 3.92 4.65
N MET A 91 -10.61 3.60 5.90
CA MET A 91 -11.64 3.10 6.84
C MET A 91 -12.79 4.10 7.03
N ALA A 92 -12.47 5.40 7.16
CA ALA A 92 -13.49 6.43 7.33
C ALA A 92 -14.41 6.51 6.09
N VAL A 93 -13.86 6.37 4.89
CA VAL A 93 -14.65 6.37 3.65
C VAL A 93 -15.49 5.09 3.52
N GLU A 94 -14.94 3.95 3.89
CA GLU A 94 -15.62 2.65 3.85
C GLU A 94 -16.80 2.57 4.83
N SER A 95 -16.70 3.24 5.99
CA SER A 95 -17.80 3.34 6.95
C SER A 95 -18.99 4.21 6.49
N MET A 96 -18.84 4.97 5.39
CA MET A 96 -19.93 5.80 4.89
C MET A 96 -20.99 4.93 4.21
N PRO A 97 -22.29 5.15 4.46
CA PRO A 97 -23.35 4.47 3.73
C PRO A 97 -23.27 4.83 2.24
N ALA A 98 -23.12 3.84 1.37
CA ALA A 98 -23.01 4.09 -0.06
C ALA A 98 -24.32 4.70 -0.61
N PRO A 99 -24.29 5.89 -1.23
CA PRO A 99 -25.46 6.41 -1.91
C PRO A 99 -25.76 5.57 -3.15
N LYS A 100 -27.04 5.21 -3.35
CA LYS A 100 -27.53 4.55 -4.58
C LYS A 100 -27.01 5.33 -5.81
N PRO A 101 -26.52 4.65 -6.86
CA PRO A 101 -25.86 5.30 -7.98
C PRO A 101 -26.84 6.25 -8.69
N LYS A 102 -26.68 7.56 -8.48
CA LYS A 102 -27.30 8.57 -9.34
C LYS A 102 -26.39 8.77 -10.55
N ALA A 103 -26.94 8.57 -11.75
CA ALA A 103 -26.26 8.73 -13.02
C ALA A 103 -25.44 10.04 -13.04
N LYS A 104 -24.16 9.94 -13.42
CA LYS A 104 -23.21 11.05 -13.46
C LYS A 104 -23.71 12.15 -14.40
N GLN A 105 -24.30 13.21 -13.86
CA GLN A 105 -24.49 14.46 -14.60
C GLN A 105 -23.09 15.08 -14.83
N LYS A 106 -22.62 15.01 -16.08
CA LYS A 106 -21.46 15.77 -16.55
C LYS A 106 -21.78 17.27 -16.37
N LYS A 107 -21.20 17.93 -15.38
CA LYS A 107 -21.27 19.40 -15.30
C LYS A 107 -20.36 20.00 -16.38
N PRO A 108 -20.85 20.87 -17.27
CA PRO A 108 -20.04 21.48 -18.31
C PRO A 108 -19.06 22.49 -17.71
N ILE A 109 -17.86 22.52 -18.28
CA ILE A 109 -16.78 23.45 -17.98
C ILE A 109 -17.27 24.89 -18.18
N ALA A 110 -17.40 25.64 -17.09
CA ALA A 110 -17.71 27.06 -17.14
C ALA A 110 -16.51 27.84 -17.71
N LYS A 111 -16.72 28.45 -18.87
CA LYS A 111 -15.77 29.33 -19.56
C LYS A 111 -15.41 30.53 -18.67
N LYS A 112 -14.12 30.84 -18.58
CA LYS A 112 -13.52 31.98 -17.86
C LYS A 112 -14.23 33.29 -18.23
N LYS A 113 -14.74 34.04 -17.23
CA LYS A 113 -15.11 35.46 -17.37
C LYS A 113 -13.82 36.29 -17.48
N LYS A 114 -13.62 36.99 -18.60
CA LYS A 114 -12.62 38.08 -18.72
C LYS A 114 -13.13 39.29 -17.92
N THR A 115 -12.36 39.74 -16.95
CA THR A 115 -12.59 40.98 -16.20
C THR A 115 -12.24 42.20 -17.06
N VAL A 116 -13.18 43.15 -17.08
CA VAL A 116 -13.08 44.48 -17.67
C VAL A 116 -12.02 45.29 -16.91
N ARG A 117 -11.09 45.93 -17.63
CA ARG A 117 -10.23 47.00 -17.10
C ARG A 117 -10.64 48.32 -17.75
N ARG A 118 -11.14 49.24 -16.94
CA ARG A 118 -11.34 50.66 -17.28
C ARG A 118 -10.00 51.38 -17.24
N LYS A 119 -9.70 52.18 -18.27
CA LYS A 119 -9.15 53.53 -18.17
C LYS A 119 -9.36 54.24 -19.49
#